data_AF-A0A2E3C0H7-F1
#
_entry.id   AF-A0A2E3C0H7-F1
#
_cell.length_a   1.000
_cell.length_b   1.000
_cell.length_c   1.000
_cell.angle_alpha   90.00
_cell.angle_beta   90.00
_cell.angle_gamma   90.00
#
_symmetry.space_group_name_H-M   'P 1'
#
loop_
_entity.id
_entity.type
_entity.pdbx_description
1 polymer ?
#
loop_
_entity_poly.entity_id
_entity_poly.type
_entity_poly.pdbx_seq_one_letter_code
_entity_poly.pdbx_strand_id
1 'polypeptide(L)'
;MFEDPYKNSNHKYPLLSEEINVINQVWDFLKIFNKNYVSPSEYRKSVLRKVRKKYKIEHFKQLEEIAEKMFWNLRWLIYPLLYKINITKEEYLEFLKNDTNITIPQSLLLCEIKDYKNKEELDSIIINNIYLNTNYYRTFINKIVIINPTSRRIMLKAMEGSSSIFSKNYFNLLSVRIFTDRKLYEKVMKNPFYITENDISLPEFYFQYDYPFPNLNLCEYNFIESTSKTRLERIYRMYFHRENPERHWIKLMK
;
A
#
# COMPACT_ATOMS: atom_id res chain seq x y z
N MET A 1 2.65 -25.04 -6.46
CA MET A 1 1.87 -24.37 -5.39
C MET A 1 2.74 -24.34 -4.14
N PHE A 2 2.63 -23.30 -3.30
CA PHE A 2 3.61 -23.00 -2.26
C PHE A 2 3.21 -23.51 -0.87
N GLU A 3 4.17 -24.01 -0.09
CA GLU A 3 3.91 -24.63 1.22
C GLU A 3 3.66 -23.59 2.33
N ASP A 4 4.52 -22.57 2.40
CA ASP A 4 4.49 -21.52 3.42
C ASP A 4 4.22 -20.15 2.76
N PRO A 5 3.16 -19.42 3.19
CA PRO A 5 2.78 -18.13 2.60
C PRO A 5 3.75 -16.99 2.93
N TYR A 6 4.72 -17.22 3.82
CA TYR A 6 5.71 -16.24 4.27
C TYR A 6 7.15 -16.60 3.85
N LYS A 7 7.44 -17.90 3.63
CA LYS A 7 8.80 -18.41 3.32
C LYS A 7 8.98 -18.92 1.89
N ASN A 8 8.18 -18.44 0.94
CA ASN A 8 8.27 -18.84 -0.46
C ASN A 8 9.52 -18.23 -1.15
N SER A 9 10.30 -19.06 -1.84
CA SER A 9 11.49 -18.63 -2.60
C SER A 9 11.17 -17.69 -3.76
N ASN A 10 9.91 -17.63 -4.20
CA ASN A 10 9.45 -16.74 -5.26
C ASN A 10 8.97 -15.37 -4.73
N HIS A 11 9.09 -15.11 -3.42
CA HIS A 11 8.88 -13.78 -2.87
C HIS A 11 9.96 -12.82 -3.36
N LYS A 12 9.52 -11.69 -3.91
CA LYS A 12 10.43 -10.63 -4.35
C LYS A 12 11.12 -9.91 -3.19
N TYR A 13 10.42 -9.80 -2.06
CA TYR A 13 10.88 -9.13 -0.84
C TYR A 13 10.79 -10.09 0.34
N PRO A 14 11.68 -11.10 0.43
CA PRO A 14 11.59 -12.13 1.46
C PRO A 14 11.60 -11.53 2.87
N LEU A 15 10.83 -12.15 3.76
CA LEU A 15 10.84 -11.83 5.19
C LEU A 15 12.03 -12.50 5.86
N LEU A 16 12.69 -11.78 6.76
CA LEU A 16 13.73 -12.30 7.63
C LEU A 16 13.10 -13.18 8.73
N SER A 17 13.89 -14.08 9.30
CA SER A 17 13.41 -15.01 10.35
C SER A 17 12.80 -14.27 11.56
N GLU A 18 13.42 -13.17 11.98
CA GLU A 18 12.95 -12.29 13.04
C GLU A 18 11.63 -11.57 12.69
N GLU A 19 11.40 -11.25 11.41
CA GLU A 19 10.15 -10.65 10.95
C GLU A 19 9.02 -11.68 10.96
N ILE A 20 9.32 -12.93 10.58
CA ILE A 20 8.39 -14.05 10.63
C ILE A 20 7.97 -14.34 12.08
N ASN A 21 8.91 -14.26 13.03
CA ASN A 21 8.63 -14.48 14.46
C ASN A 21 7.58 -13.50 15.02
N VAL A 22 7.42 -12.32 14.42
CA VAL A 22 6.43 -11.32 14.84
C VAL A 22 5.21 -11.22 13.91
N ILE A 23 5.03 -12.14 12.96
CA ILE A 23 3.95 -12.08 11.94
C ILE A 23 2.54 -11.96 12.55
N ASN A 24 2.29 -12.64 13.68
CA ASN A 24 1.01 -12.54 14.39
C ASN A 24 0.74 -11.11 14.90
N GLN A 25 1.79 -10.39 15.33
CA GLN A 25 1.68 -9.01 15.76
C GLN A 25 1.38 -8.07 14.58
N VAL A 26 1.92 -8.37 13.39
CA VAL A 26 1.62 -7.65 12.15
C VAL A 26 0.14 -7.80 11.80
N TRP A 27 -0.41 -9.01 11.89
CA TRP A 27 -1.85 -9.22 11.69
C TRP A 27 -2.70 -8.48 12.72
N ASP A 28 -2.31 -8.46 13.98
CA ASP A 28 -3.01 -7.68 15.02
C ASP A 28 -2.88 -6.17 14.84
N PHE A 29 -1.83 -5.71 14.18
CA PHE A 29 -1.67 -4.33 13.73
C PHE A 29 -2.64 -4.01 12.58
N LEU A 30 -2.68 -4.85 11.53
CA LEU A 30 -3.58 -4.68 10.38
C LEU A 30 -5.06 -4.64 10.79
N LYS A 31 -5.47 -5.44 11.78
CA LYS A 31 -6.84 -5.47 12.33
C LYS A 31 -7.35 -4.13 12.87
N ILE A 32 -6.47 -3.19 13.22
CA ILE A 32 -6.89 -1.86 13.71
C ILE A 32 -7.54 -1.05 12.58
N PHE A 33 -7.01 -1.23 11.38
CA PHE A 33 -7.39 -0.52 10.17
C PHE A 33 -8.53 -1.21 9.44
N ASN A 34 -8.67 -2.53 9.59
CA ASN A 34 -9.75 -3.29 8.98
C ASN A 34 -11.03 -3.28 9.85
N LYS A 35 -11.70 -2.12 9.93
CA LYS A 35 -12.98 -1.97 10.64
C LYS A 35 -13.95 -1.05 9.91
N ASN A 36 -15.23 -1.43 9.94
CA ASN A 36 -16.32 -0.71 9.29
C ASN A 36 -16.82 0.42 10.20
N TYR A 37 -16.98 1.61 9.63
CA TYR A 37 -17.61 2.76 10.30
C TYR A 37 -18.60 3.41 9.32
N VAL A 38 -19.58 4.14 9.83
CA VAL A 38 -20.54 4.82 8.96
C VAL A 38 -19.89 6.03 8.30
N SER A 39 -19.03 6.75 9.04
CA SER A 39 -18.35 7.94 8.53
C SER A 39 -16.81 7.82 8.52
N PRO A 40 -16.13 8.49 7.57
CA PRO A 40 -14.68 8.62 7.60
C PRO A 40 -14.16 9.26 8.89
N SER A 41 -14.87 10.23 9.46
CA SER A 41 -14.44 10.89 10.71
C SER A 41 -14.39 9.92 11.89
N GLU A 42 -15.40 9.05 12.03
CA GLU A 42 -15.41 8.03 13.09
C GLU A 42 -14.28 7.01 12.91
N TYR A 43 -14.04 6.58 11.67
CA TYR A 43 -12.93 5.70 11.33
C TYR A 43 -11.60 6.32 11.78
N ARG A 44 -11.32 7.57 11.36
CA ARG A 44 -10.08 8.29 11.69
C ARG A 44 -9.86 8.42 13.20
N LYS A 45 -10.86 8.92 13.92
CA LYS A 45 -10.81 9.06 15.39
C LYS A 45 -10.53 7.73 16.07
N SER A 46 -11.19 6.67 15.63
CA SER A 46 -11.00 5.32 16.17
C SER A 46 -9.58 4.81 15.94
N VAL A 47 -9.08 4.91 14.71
CA VAL A 47 -7.74 4.44 14.35
C VAL A 47 -6.69 5.23 15.13
N LEU A 48 -6.76 6.57 15.15
CA LEU A 48 -5.84 7.43 15.91
C LEU A 48 -5.77 7.04 17.38
N ARG A 49 -6.93 6.86 18.02
CA ARG A 49 -7.01 6.46 19.43
C ARG A 49 -6.36 5.10 19.67
N LYS A 50 -6.63 4.11 18.82
CA LYS A 50 -6.08 2.76 18.97
C LYS A 50 -4.58 2.72 18.73
N VAL A 51 -4.10 3.41 17.69
CA VAL A 51 -2.67 3.48 17.38
C VAL A 51 -1.90 4.13 18.52
N ARG A 52 -2.31 5.31 18.98
CA ARG A 52 -1.66 6.04 20.09
C ARG A 52 -1.66 5.24 21.40
N LYS A 53 -2.73 4.49 21.65
CA LYS A 53 -2.83 3.66 22.87
C LYS A 53 -1.93 2.43 22.82
N LYS A 54 -1.78 1.80 21.64
CA LYS A 54 -1.15 0.47 21.53
C LYS A 54 0.32 0.51 21.12
N TYR A 55 0.77 1.54 20.39
CA TYR A 55 2.10 1.54 19.79
C TYR A 55 2.92 2.77 20.17
N LYS A 56 4.21 2.53 20.39
CA LYS A 56 5.25 3.54 20.20
C LYS A 56 5.57 3.66 18.72
N ILE A 57 6.12 4.80 18.30
CA ILE A 57 6.35 5.10 16.89
C ILE A 57 7.32 4.12 16.21
N GLU A 58 8.35 3.67 16.93
CA GLU A 58 9.35 2.71 16.44
C GLU A 58 8.72 1.33 16.23
N HIS A 59 7.87 0.89 17.15
CA HIS A 59 7.15 -0.37 17.03
C HIS A 59 6.13 -0.31 15.88
N PHE A 60 5.43 0.82 15.70
CA PHE A 60 4.58 1.04 14.54
C PHE A 60 5.36 0.89 13.24
N LYS A 61 6.52 1.56 13.13
CA LYS A 61 7.39 1.48 11.95
C LYS A 61 7.79 0.05 11.64
N GLN A 62 8.25 -0.70 12.64
CA GLN A 62 8.65 -2.09 12.46
C GLN A 62 7.51 -2.95 11.89
N LEU A 63 6.31 -2.86 12.47
CA LEU A 63 5.16 -3.62 11.98
C LEU A 63 4.72 -3.17 10.58
N GLU A 64 4.77 -1.87 10.29
CA GLU A 64 4.45 -1.34 8.96
C GLU A 64 5.46 -1.80 7.89
N GLU A 65 6.77 -1.89 8.22
CA GLU A 65 7.80 -2.37 7.29
C GLU A 65 7.59 -3.84 6.90
N ILE A 66 7.24 -4.68 7.88
CA ILE A 66 6.91 -6.09 7.61
C ILE A 66 5.61 -6.18 6.79
N ALA A 67 4.60 -5.39 7.16
CA ALA A 67 3.34 -5.29 6.43
C ALA A 67 3.55 -4.83 4.97
N GLU A 68 4.49 -3.92 4.72
CA GLU A 68 4.87 -3.47 3.38
C GLU A 68 5.48 -4.60 2.55
N LYS A 69 6.43 -5.36 3.09
CA LYS A 69 6.98 -6.55 2.41
C LYS A 69 5.89 -7.56 2.07
N MET A 70 5.01 -7.87 3.04
CA MET A 70 3.88 -8.79 2.85
C MET A 70 2.97 -8.34 1.69
N PHE A 71 2.66 -7.04 1.63
CA PHE A 71 1.79 -6.48 0.61
C PHE A 71 2.43 -6.51 -0.78
N TRP A 72 3.72 -6.18 -0.87
CA TRP A 72 4.44 -6.19 -2.14
C TRP A 72 4.72 -7.59 -2.65
N ASN A 73 4.98 -8.56 -1.77
CA ASN A 73 5.06 -9.98 -2.15
C ASN A 73 3.72 -10.48 -2.72
N LEU A 74 2.60 -10.11 -2.09
CA LEU A 74 1.28 -10.41 -2.64
C LEU A 74 1.10 -9.82 -4.03
N ARG A 75 1.35 -8.50 -4.18
CA ARG A 75 1.23 -7.81 -5.48
C ARG A 75 2.11 -8.47 -6.55
N TRP A 76 3.33 -8.85 -6.20
CA TRP A 76 4.25 -9.57 -7.08
C TRP A 76 3.69 -10.91 -7.55
N LEU A 77 3.14 -11.72 -6.64
CA LEU A 77 2.61 -13.04 -6.98
C LEU A 77 1.33 -12.98 -7.81
N ILE A 78 0.48 -11.96 -7.63
CA ILE A 78 -0.81 -11.88 -8.35
C ILE A 78 -0.73 -11.10 -9.67
N TYR A 79 0.24 -10.20 -9.81
CA TYR A 79 0.40 -9.36 -11.01
C TYR A 79 0.45 -10.15 -12.33
N PRO A 80 1.23 -11.24 -12.45
CA PRO A 80 1.33 -11.96 -13.72
C PRO A 80 0.00 -12.54 -14.19
N LEU A 81 -0.83 -12.98 -13.24
CA LEU A 81 -2.16 -13.55 -13.49
C LEU A 81 -3.16 -12.51 -14.01
N LEU A 82 -2.97 -11.25 -13.66
CA LEU A 82 -3.84 -10.14 -14.07
C LEU A 82 -3.30 -9.41 -15.31
N TYR A 83 -1.99 -9.53 -15.57
CA TYR A 83 -1.34 -8.92 -16.73
C TYR A 83 -1.41 -9.82 -17.96
N LYS A 84 -1.18 -11.13 -17.81
CA LYS A 84 -1.24 -12.12 -18.89
C LYS A 84 -2.44 -13.03 -18.69
N ILE A 85 -3.53 -12.70 -19.39
CA ILE A 85 -4.76 -13.51 -19.38
C ILE A 85 -4.41 -14.93 -19.87
N ASN A 86 -4.93 -15.95 -19.18
CA ASN A 86 -4.71 -17.37 -19.47
C ASN A 86 -3.25 -17.86 -19.36
N ILE A 87 -2.43 -17.20 -18.55
CA ILE A 87 -1.08 -17.72 -18.23
C ILE A 87 -1.17 -19.12 -17.61
N THR A 88 -0.38 -20.05 -18.15
CA THR A 88 -0.27 -21.42 -17.60
C THR A 88 0.52 -21.44 -16.30
N LYS A 89 0.47 -22.54 -15.55
CA LYS A 89 1.23 -22.69 -14.30
C LYS A 89 2.74 -22.67 -14.54
N GLU A 90 3.16 -23.25 -15.65
CA GLU A 90 4.56 -23.33 -16.09
C GLU A 90 5.07 -21.95 -16.45
N GLU A 91 4.36 -21.21 -17.31
CA GLU A 91 4.71 -19.82 -17.67
C GLU A 91 4.70 -18.89 -16.46
N TYR A 92 3.76 -19.08 -15.53
CA TYR A 92 3.70 -18.33 -14.29
C TYR A 92 4.93 -18.55 -13.42
N LEU A 93 5.36 -19.80 -13.24
CA LEU A 93 6.56 -20.12 -12.46
C LEU A 93 7.83 -19.64 -13.15
N GLU A 94 7.88 -19.69 -14.48
CA GLU A 94 8.98 -19.13 -15.26
C GLU A 94 9.08 -17.61 -15.09
N PHE A 95 7.94 -16.91 -15.15
CA PHE A 95 7.85 -15.47 -14.90
C PHE A 95 8.47 -15.09 -13.55
N LEU A 96 8.15 -15.84 -12.49
CA LEU A 96 8.65 -15.55 -11.14
C LEU A 96 10.15 -15.81 -10.98
N LYS A 97 10.75 -16.72 -11.78
CA LYS A 97 12.16 -17.10 -11.69
C LYS A 97 13.08 -16.21 -12.52
N ASN A 98 12.65 -15.87 -13.73
CA ASN A 98 13.52 -15.26 -14.73
C ASN A 98 13.60 -13.74 -14.64
N ASP A 99 12.75 -13.10 -13.82
CA ASP A 99 12.58 -11.65 -13.89
C ASP A 99 12.65 -10.90 -12.56
N THR A 100 13.79 -11.04 -11.88
CA THR A 100 14.04 -10.32 -10.61
C THR A 100 14.15 -8.80 -10.78
N ASN A 101 14.43 -8.32 -12.00
CA ASN A 101 14.59 -6.90 -12.31
C ASN A 101 13.30 -6.20 -12.80
N ILE A 102 12.27 -6.94 -13.27
CA ILE A 102 11.00 -6.33 -13.65
C ILE A 102 10.29 -5.74 -12.43
N THR A 103 9.90 -4.47 -12.53
CA THR A 103 8.98 -3.83 -11.58
C THR A 103 7.53 -4.02 -12.02
N ILE A 104 6.59 -4.00 -11.08
CA ILE A 104 5.17 -4.01 -11.44
C ILE A 104 4.90 -2.75 -12.28
N PRO A 105 4.33 -2.87 -13.49
CA PRO A 105 4.12 -1.73 -14.37
C PRO A 105 3.35 -0.60 -13.68
N GLN A 106 3.86 0.63 -13.77
CA GLN A 106 3.23 1.79 -13.15
C GLN A 106 1.81 2.04 -13.68
N SER A 107 1.54 1.63 -14.92
CA SER A 107 0.19 1.66 -15.53
C SER A 107 -0.81 0.82 -14.76
N LEU A 108 -0.41 -0.32 -14.18
CA LEU A 108 -1.27 -1.15 -13.34
C LEU A 108 -1.52 -0.51 -11.96
N LEU A 109 -0.55 0.28 -11.47
CA LEU A 109 -0.63 0.95 -10.18
C LEU A 109 -1.31 2.34 -10.25
N LEU A 110 -1.64 2.81 -11.47
CA LEU A 110 -2.15 4.14 -11.79
C LEU A 110 -1.28 5.26 -11.20
N CYS A 111 0.01 5.16 -11.48
CA CYS A 111 1.03 6.04 -10.93
C CYS A 111 1.87 6.70 -12.01
N GLU A 112 2.37 7.89 -11.69
CA GLU A 112 3.35 8.62 -12.48
C GLU A 112 4.52 9.01 -11.57
N ILE A 113 5.75 8.72 -11.98
CA ILE A 113 6.97 9.14 -11.28
C ILE A 113 7.70 10.15 -12.15
N LYS A 114 8.10 11.29 -11.57
CA LYS A 114 8.90 12.33 -12.24
C LYS A 114 10.12 12.67 -11.40
N ASP A 115 11.19 13.06 -12.08
CA ASP A 115 12.31 13.73 -11.44
C ASP A 115 12.05 15.25 -11.40
N TYR A 116 12.67 15.94 -10.44
CA TYR A 116 12.69 17.40 -10.39
C TYR A 116 14.08 17.91 -10.02
N LYS A 117 14.46 19.10 -10.50
CA LYS A 117 15.81 19.66 -10.31
C LYS A 117 15.87 20.59 -9.12
N ASN A 118 14.81 21.36 -8.90
CA ASN A 118 14.73 22.39 -7.87
C ASN A 118 13.30 22.55 -7.32
N LYS A 119 13.14 23.45 -6.36
CA LYS A 119 11.86 23.70 -5.69
C LYS A 119 10.80 24.27 -6.64
N GLU A 120 11.17 25.16 -7.55
CA GLU A 120 10.24 25.79 -8.51
C GLU A 120 9.63 24.75 -9.45
N GLU A 121 10.44 23.82 -9.96
CA GLU A 121 9.99 22.71 -10.78
C GLU A 121 9.08 21.75 -10.01
N LEU A 122 9.46 21.41 -8.78
CA LEU A 122 8.63 20.60 -7.88
C LEU A 122 7.26 21.25 -7.66
N ASP A 123 7.24 22.54 -7.33
CA ASP A 123 6.01 23.30 -7.11
C ASP A 123 5.16 23.34 -8.38
N SER A 124 5.77 23.52 -9.56
CA SER A 124 5.09 23.47 -10.86
C SER A 124 4.46 22.10 -11.14
N ILE A 125 5.18 21.00 -10.88
CA ILE A 125 4.63 19.63 -11.04
C ILE A 125 3.41 19.44 -10.13
N ILE A 126 3.46 19.93 -8.89
CA ILE A 126 2.37 19.83 -7.92
C ILE A 126 1.16 20.66 -8.38
N ILE A 127 1.36 21.92 -8.77
CA ILE A 127 0.27 22.83 -9.16
C ILE A 127 -0.45 22.32 -10.43
N ASN A 128 0.32 21.84 -11.41
CA ASN A 128 -0.21 21.36 -12.68
C ASN A 128 -0.74 19.92 -12.61
N ASN A 129 -0.67 19.27 -11.45
CA ASN A 129 -1.14 17.90 -11.31
C ASN A 129 -2.67 17.80 -11.37
N ILE A 130 -3.17 17.08 -12.38
CA ILE A 130 -4.61 16.88 -12.60
C ILE A 130 -5.32 16.18 -11.42
N TYR A 131 -4.63 15.30 -10.67
CA TYR A 131 -5.20 14.62 -9.51
C TYR A 131 -5.42 15.56 -8.32
N LEU A 132 -4.65 16.65 -8.22
CA LEU A 132 -4.89 17.70 -7.23
C LEU A 132 -6.02 18.67 -7.63
N ASN A 133 -6.32 18.78 -8.92
CA ASN A 133 -7.31 19.71 -9.44
C ASN A 133 -8.73 19.09 -9.56
N THR A 134 -8.85 17.77 -9.63
CA THR A 134 -10.12 17.02 -9.78
C THR A 134 -10.82 16.67 -8.44
N ASN A 135 -10.60 17.50 -7.43
CA ASN A 135 -10.67 17.15 -6.01
C ASN A 135 -12.10 17.18 -5.39
N TYR A 136 -13.06 16.47 -5.98
CA TYR A 136 -14.45 16.42 -5.48
C TYR A 136 -14.63 15.54 -4.22
N TYR A 137 -13.67 14.69 -3.85
CA TYR A 137 -13.80 13.76 -2.70
C TYR A 137 -12.60 13.81 -1.74
N ARG A 138 -12.30 15.01 -1.22
CA ARG A 138 -11.21 15.31 -0.26
C ARG A 138 -11.30 14.60 1.10
N THR A 139 -12.11 13.55 1.22
CA THR A 139 -12.48 12.86 2.46
C THR A 139 -11.54 11.72 2.85
N PHE A 140 -10.38 11.54 2.21
CA PHE A 140 -9.59 10.30 2.31
C PHE A 140 -8.14 10.45 2.74
N ILE A 141 -7.54 9.37 3.26
CA ILE A 141 -6.12 9.20 3.62
C ILE A 141 -5.27 8.98 2.34
N ASN A 142 -5.62 9.64 1.25
CA ASN A 142 -5.04 9.37 -0.06
C ASN A 142 -3.78 10.19 -0.29
N LYS A 143 -2.66 9.47 -0.46
CA LYS A 143 -1.34 10.07 -0.70
C LYS A 143 -1.15 10.34 -2.18
N ILE A 144 -1.85 11.37 -2.68
CA ILE A 144 -1.83 11.76 -4.09
C ILE A 144 -0.44 12.23 -4.53
N VAL A 145 0.32 12.83 -3.61
CA VAL A 145 1.67 13.34 -3.86
C VAL A 145 2.63 12.80 -2.81
N ILE A 146 3.68 12.13 -3.27
CA ILE A 146 4.79 11.65 -2.44
C ILE A 146 6.11 12.06 -3.07
N ILE A 147 6.86 12.87 -2.35
CA ILE A 147 8.16 13.43 -2.68
C ILE A 147 9.23 12.61 -1.95
N ASN A 148 10.23 12.14 -2.70
CA ASN A 148 11.50 11.67 -2.17
C ASN A 148 12.54 12.78 -2.40
N PRO A 149 12.90 13.56 -1.36
CA PRO A 149 13.83 14.66 -1.49
C PRO A 149 15.27 14.21 -1.79
N THR A 150 15.67 13.03 -1.34
CA THR A 150 17.04 12.54 -1.54
C THR A 150 17.29 12.20 -3.01
N SER A 151 16.39 11.43 -3.61
CA SER A 151 16.50 11.06 -5.03
C SER A 151 15.92 12.12 -5.97
N ARG A 152 15.39 13.22 -5.45
CA ARG A 152 14.64 14.26 -6.18
C ARG A 152 13.55 13.70 -7.11
N ARG A 153 12.80 12.73 -6.59
CA ARG A 153 11.67 12.09 -7.29
C ARG A 153 10.36 12.51 -6.66
N ILE A 154 9.34 12.73 -7.48
CA ILE A 154 7.95 12.91 -7.07
C ILE A 154 7.09 11.82 -7.70
N MET A 155 6.29 11.19 -6.85
CA MET A 155 5.31 10.18 -7.20
C MET A 155 3.92 10.81 -7.09
N LEU A 156 3.19 10.72 -8.19
CA LEU A 156 1.85 11.24 -8.37
C LEU A 156 0.93 10.05 -8.59
N LYS A 157 -0.10 9.94 -7.74
CA LYS A 157 -1.01 8.79 -7.78
C LYS A 157 -2.45 9.27 -7.83
N ALA A 158 -3.25 8.66 -8.71
CA ALA A 158 -4.68 8.92 -8.76
C ALA A 158 -5.35 8.54 -7.43
N MET A 159 -6.36 9.31 -7.03
CA MET A 159 -7.16 8.97 -5.85
C MET A 159 -7.89 7.66 -6.08
N GLU A 160 -7.61 6.64 -5.26
CA GLU A 160 -8.30 5.36 -5.32
C GLU A 160 -9.51 5.43 -4.39
N GLY A 161 -10.68 5.02 -4.87
CA GLY A 161 -11.84 4.78 -4.03
C GLY A 161 -12.95 5.86 -3.97
N SER A 162 -13.14 6.70 -4.98
CA SER A 162 -14.45 7.34 -5.19
C SER A 162 -15.36 6.46 -6.06
N SER A 163 -16.68 6.59 -5.93
CA SER A 163 -17.70 5.71 -6.56
C SER A 163 -17.52 5.51 -8.08
N SER A 164 -16.97 6.49 -8.79
CA SER A 164 -16.68 6.41 -10.24
C SER A 164 -15.25 5.95 -10.57
N ILE A 165 -14.40 5.70 -9.58
CA ILE A 165 -12.98 5.29 -9.72
C ILE A 165 -12.76 3.83 -9.29
N PHE A 166 -13.67 3.19 -8.54
CA PHE A 166 -13.55 1.77 -8.21
C PHE A 166 -13.44 0.86 -9.44
N SER A 167 -14.07 1.26 -10.54
CA SER A 167 -13.94 0.58 -11.84
C SER A 167 -12.57 0.77 -12.51
N LYS A 168 -11.70 1.64 -12.00
CA LYS A 168 -10.45 2.04 -12.68
C LYS A 168 -9.19 1.33 -12.18
N ASN A 169 -9.16 0.83 -10.95
CA ASN A 169 -7.97 0.13 -10.42
C ASN A 169 -8.31 -1.18 -9.67
N TYR A 170 -8.77 -2.17 -10.42
CA TYR A 170 -9.08 -3.50 -9.90
C TYR A 170 -7.89 -4.15 -9.19
N PHE A 171 -6.67 -4.00 -9.73
CA PHE A 171 -5.46 -4.57 -9.14
C PHE A 171 -5.21 -4.09 -7.71
N ASN A 172 -5.31 -2.77 -7.47
CA ASN A 172 -5.09 -2.23 -6.13
C ASN A 172 -6.22 -2.59 -5.16
N LEU A 173 -7.47 -2.63 -5.63
CA LEU A 173 -8.61 -3.04 -4.79
C LEU A 173 -8.51 -4.51 -4.37
N LEU A 174 -8.21 -5.38 -5.33
CA LEU A 174 -8.06 -6.81 -5.08
C LEU A 174 -6.89 -7.08 -4.14
N SER A 175 -5.73 -6.45 -4.38
CA SER A 175 -4.56 -6.64 -3.51
C SER A 175 -4.82 -6.18 -2.08
N VAL A 176 -5.48 -5.03 -1.86
CA VAL A 176 -5.82 -4.59 -0.49
C VAL A 176 -6.86 -5.48 0.15
N ARG A 177 -7.86 -5.95 -0.60
CA ARG A 177 -8.87 -6.88 -0.11
C ARG A 177 -8.24 -8.17 0.41
N ILE A 178 -7.31 -8.74 -0.36
CA ILE A 178 -6.58 -9.93 0.04
C ILE A 178 -5.68 -9.63 1.24
N PHE A 179 -4.95 -8.52 1.20
CA PHE A 179 -3.98 -8.13 2.24
C PHE A 179 -4.60 -7.87 3.62
N THR A 180 -5.82 -7.36 3.68
CA THR A 180 -6.50 -7.02 4.95
C THR A 180 -7.17 -8.21 5.63
N ASP A 181 -7.20 -9.37 4.97
CA ASP A 181 -7.80 -10.61 5.47
C ASP A 181 -6.74 -11.70 5.54
N ARG A 182 -6.31 -12.06 6.75
CA ARG A 182 -5.26 -13.06 6.97
C ARG A 182 -5.54 -14.39 6.28
N LYS A 183 -6.79 -14.90 6.36
CA LYS A 183 -7.13 -16.21 5.82
C LYS A 183 -7.07 -16.18 4.29
N LEU A 184 -7.61 -15.12 3.70
CA LEU A 184 -7.57 -14.91 2.25
C LEU A 184 -6.13 -14.69 1.76
N TYR A 185 -5.34 -13.89 2.48
CA TYR A 185 -3.92 -13.68 2.21
C TYR A 185 -3.17 -15.01 2.18
N GLU A 186 -3.21 -15.78 3.28
CA GLU A 186 -2.48 -17.06 3.35
C GLU A 186 -2.93 -18.04 2.27
N LYS A 187 -4.23 -18.05 1.92
CA LYS A 187 -4.77 -18.87 0.83
C LYS A 187 -4.20 -18.48 -0.53
N VAL A 188 -4.21 -17.19 -0.88
CA VAL A 188 -3.67 -16.67 -2.15
C VAL A 188 -2.16 -16.82 -2.21
N MET A 189 -1.44 -16.55 -1.12
CA MET A 189 0.01 -16.68 -1.07
C MET A 189 0.48 -18.13 -1.23
N LYS A 190 -0.33 -19.11 -0.84
CA LYS A 190 -0.07 -20.53 -1.13
C LYS A 190 -0.47 -20.91 -2.55
N ASN A 191 -1.62 -20.43 -3.03
CA ASN A 191 -2.14 -20.68 -4.36
C ASN A 191 -2.59 -19.39 -5.07
N PRO A 192 -1.71 -18.69 -5.82
CA PRO A 192 -2.07 -17.44 -6.47
C PRO A 192 -3.21 -17.56 -7.50
N PHE A 193 -3.33 -18.71 -8.17
CA PHE A 193 -4.44 -19.02 -9.09
C PHE A 193 -5.82 -19.00 -8.44
N TYR A 194 -5.89 -19.01 -7.10
CA TYR A 194 -7.13 -18.81 -6.37
C TYR A 194 -7.91 -17.57 -6.85
N ILE A 195 -7.21 -16.48 -7.21
CA ILE A 195 -7.84 -15.22 -7.63
C ILE A 195 -8.51 -15.30 -9.02
N THR A 196 -8.12 -16.25 -9.85
CA THR A 196 -8.70 -16.48 -11.18
C THR A 196 -9.75 -17.59 -11.16
N GLU A 197 -9.65 -18.50 -10.18
CA GLU A 197 -10.55 -19.65 -10.01
C GLU A 197 -11.78 -19.34 -9.15
N ASN A 198 -11.75 -18.26 -8.38
CA ASN A 198 -12.78 -17.93 -7.40
C ASN A 198 -13.15 -16.45 -7.48
N ASP A 199 -14.44 -16.16 -7.32
CA ASP A 199 -14.89 -14.79 -7.20
C ASP A 199 -14.52 -14.24 -5.80
N ILE A 200 -13.71 -13.19 -5.78
CA ILE A 200 -13.33 -12.49 -4.56
C ILE A 200 -14.19 -11.25 -4.45
N SER A 201 -15.19 -11.31 -3.58
CA SER A 201 -16.03 -10.16 -3.26
C SER A 201 -15.18 -8.97 -2.80
N LEU A 202 -15.28 -7.89 -3.57
CA LEU A 202 -14.71 -6.59 -3.23
C LEU A 202 -15.65 -5.88 -2.25
N PRO A 203 -15.13 -5.34 -1.14
CA PRO A 203 -15.91 -4.60 -0.17
C PRO A 203 -16.79 -3.48 -0.74
N GLU A 204 -17.97 -3.37 -0.12
CA GLU A 204 -19.03 -2.43 -0.48
C GLU A 204 -18.70 -0.97 -0.10
N PHE A 205 -17.81 -0.75 0.88
CA PHE A 205 -17.50 0.57 1.41
C PHE A 205 -16.07 1.03 1.11
N TYR A 206 -15.96 2.30 0.71
CA TYR A 206 -14.75 2.85 0.09
C TYR A 206 -13.59 3.18 1.04
N PHE A 207 -13.86 3.63 2.26
CA PHE A 207 -12.82 4.13 3.19
C PHE A 207 -12.00 3.00 3.84
N GLN A 208 -12.39 1.73 3.65
CA GLN A 208 -11.60 0.58 4.07
C GLN A 208 -10.32 0.41 3.24
N TYR A 209 -10.23 1.12 2.12
CA TYR A 209 -9.12 1.09 1.17
C TYR A 209 -8.25 2.32 1.19
N ASP A 210 -8.47 3.21 2.16
CA ASP A 210 -7.80 4.51 2.24
C ASP A 210 -6.29 4.44 2.52
N TYR A 211 -5.69 3.25 2.60
CA TYR A 211 -4.27 3.07 2.94
C TYR A 211 -3.84 3.94 4.13
N PRO A 212 -4.39 3.67 5.33
CA PRO A 212 -4.07 4.43 6.54
C PRO A 212 -2.59 4.37 6.91
N PHE A 213 -1.85 3.42 6.35
CA PHE A 213 -0.42 3.26 6.52
C PHE A 213 0.34 4.44 5.91
N PRO A 214 1.19 5.19 6.63
CA PRO A 214 1.95 6.34 6.12
C PRO A 214 2.97 5.99 5.04
N ASN A 215 3.42 4.74 4.97
CA ASN A 215 4.46 4.27 4.07
C ASN A 215 4.04 3.12 3.14
N LEU A 216 2.81 2.58 3.26
CA LEU A 216 2.24 1.65 2.27
C LEU A 216 1.63 2.38 1.06
N ASN A 217 1.28 1.65 0.00
CA ASN A 217 0.70 2.16 -1.26
C ASN A 217 1.60 3.07 -2.09
N LEU A 218 2.88 2.74 -2.10
CA LEU A 218 3.82 3.34 -3.03
C LEU A 218 3.64 2.70 -4.40
N CYS A 219 4.10 3.40 -5.44
CA CYS A 219 4.15 2.89 -6.80
C CYS A 219 5.42 2.07 -7.07
N GLU A 220 6.36 2.13 -6.12
CA GLU A 220 7.61 1.39 -6.10
C GLU A 220 7.87 0.96 -4.65
N TYR A 221 8.32 -0.28 -4.45
CA TYR A 221 8.77 -0.72 -3.13
C TYR A 221 9.95 0.14 -2.69
N ASN A 222 9.95 0.63 -1.45
CA ASN A 222 10.97 1.55 -0.95
C ASN A 222 11.13 2.87 -1.74
N PHE A 223 10.07 3.40 -2.38
CA PHE A 223 10.13 4.71 -3.06
C PHE A 223 10.68 5.82 -2.17
N ILE A 224 10.30 5.83 -0.89
CA ILE A 224 10.95 6.65 0.13
C ILE A 224 12.17 5.86 0.60
N GLU A 225 13.36 6.39 0.33
CA GLU A 225 14.61 5.80 0.82
C GLU A 225 14.48 5.53 2.33
N SER A 226 14.92 4.33 2.71
CA SER A 226 14.87 3.74 4.05
C SER A 226 15.73 4.45 5.09
N THR A 227 15.94 5.76 4.96
CA THR A 227 16.33 6.57 6.11
C THR A 227 15.19 6.45 7.13
N SER A 228 15.49 5.79 8.26
CA SER A 228 14.53 5.57 9.34
C SER A 228 13.76 6.85 9.70
N LYS A 229 14.41 8.02 9.57
CA LYS A 229 13.87 9.34 9.86
C LYS A 229 12.66 9.74 9.00
N THR A 230 12.68 9.57 7.68
CA THR A 230 11.56 10.04 6.82
C THR A 230 10.31 9.20 7.02
N ARG A 231 10.49 7.87 7.13
CA ARG A 231 9.39 6.94 7.43
C ARG A 231 8.79 7.23 8.80
N LEU A 232 9.64 7.43 9.82
CA LEU A 232 9.22 7.84 11.17
C LEU A 232 8.47 9.17 11.13
N GLU A 233 8.96 10.18 10.43
CA GLU A 233 8.32 11.49 10.36
C GLU A 233 6.90 11.40 9.77
N ARG A 234 6.69 10.58 8.74
CA ARG A 234 5.37 10.35 8.16
C ARG A 234 4.42 9.67 9.15
N ILE A 235 4.93 8.68 9.90
CA ILE A 235 4.18 8.02 10.98
C ILE A 235 3.87 9.01 12.10
N TYR A 236 4.84 9.83 12.49
CA TYR A 236 4.69 10.85 13.51
C TYR A 236 3.58 11.82 13.11
N ARG A 237 3.67 12.42 11.92
CA ARG A 237 2.68 13.36 11.40
C ARG A 237 1.28 12.78 11.37
N MET A 238 1.12 11.56 10.85
CA MET A 238 -0.20 10.93 10.78
C MET A 238 -0.72 10.50 12.14
N TYR A 239 0.09 9.96 13.04
CA TYR A 239 -0.45 9.28 14.22
C TYR A 239 -0.10 9.92 15.55
N PHE A 240 1.05 10.57 15.68
CA PHE A 240 1.59 11.00 16.96
C PHE A 240 1.74 12.52 17.09
N HIS A 241 1.52 13.28 16.02
CA HIS A 241 1.56 14.74 16.03
C HIS A 241 0.60 15.29 17.08
N ARG A 242 1.10 16.23 17.90
CA ARG A 242 0.35 16.80 19.03
C ARG A 242 -0.87 17.59 18.54
N GLU A 243 -0.72 18.32 17.45
CA GLU A 243 -1.78 19.17 16.88
C GLU A 243 -2.44 18.48 15.69
N ASN A 244 -3.74 18.20 15.81
CA ASN A 244 -4.62 17.72 14.75
C ASN A 244 -3.97 16.75 13.71
N PRO A 245 -3.62 15.51 14.11
CA PRO A 245 -3.00 14.50 13.23
C PRO A 245 -3.78 14.24 11.93
N GLU A 246 -5.12 14.38 11.95
CA GLU A 246 -5.98 14.14 10.80
C GLU A 246 -5.65 15.08 9.62
N ARG A 247 -5.10 16.27 9.88
CA ARG A 247 -4.65 17.20 8.81
C ARG A 247 -3.55 16.58 7.95
N HIS A 248 -2.71 15.73 8.53
CA HIS A 248 -1.61 15.06 7.83
C HIS A 248 -2.04 13.81 7.07
N TRP A 249 -3.29 13.34 7.27
CA TRP A 249 -3.83 12.19 6.52
C TRP A 249 -4.16 12.57 5.09
N ILE A 250 -4.43 13.86 4.85
CA ILE A 250 -4.80 14.40 3.53
C ILE A 250 -3.55 14.86 2.77
N LYS A 251 -2.55 15.42 3.47
CA LYS A 251 -1.29 15.89 2.89
C LYS A 251 -0.14 15.56 3.83
N LEU A 252 0.65 14.55 3.48
CA LEU A 252 1.84 14.16 4.24
C LEU A 252 3.01 15.13 4.07
N MET A 253 2.99 16.01 3.06
CA MET A 253 4.05 16.99 2.81
C MET A 253 3.47 18.36 2.42
N LYS A 254 3.21 19.16 3.45
CA LYS A 254 3.64 20.57 3.54
C LYS A 254 4.25 20.78 4.92
#